data_AF-Q819E4-F1
#
_entry.id   AF-Q819E4-F1
#
_cell.length_a   1.000
_cell.length_b   1.000
_cell.length_c   1.000
_cell.angle_alpha   90.00
_cell.angle_beta   90.00
_cell.angle_gamma   90.00
#
_symmetry.space_group_name_H-M   'P 1'
#
loop_
_entity.id
_entity.type
_entity.pdbx_description
1 polymer ?
#
loop_
_entity_poly.entity_id
_entity_poly.type
_entity_poly.pdbx_seq_one_letter_code
_entity_poly.pdbx_strand_id
1 'polypeptide(L)'
;MDLQKFDEMIDTVQRATCMQINEKQKEAFKQKYDFEPEFEYGRDEKGHYVIRTSKKMLEEMEFYLALKYDRDGVDLYMQAEIDGIFHVSVSYGEDALHLQELFQFLEENK
;
A
#
# COMPACT_ATOMS: atom_id res chain seq x y z
N MET A 1 16.71 12.45 16.45
CA MET A 1 16.14 12.15 15.13
C MET A 1 16.85 13.04 14.15
N ASP A 2 17.66 12.45 13.29
CA ASP A 2 18.47 13.17 12.31
C ASP A 2 17.56 13.53 11.12
N LEU A 3 17.35 14.83 10.88
CA LEU A 3 16.43 15.30 9.83
C LEU A 3 16.86 14.82 8.44
N GLN A 4 18.15 14.57 8.23
CA GLN A 4 18.65 14.00 6.99
C GLN A 4 18.09 12.60 6.71
N LYS A 5 18.00 11.74 7.73
CA LYS A 5 17.42 10.40 7.59
C LYS A 5 15.91 10.45 7.32
N PHE A 6 15.24 11.47 7.84
CA PHE A 6 13.81 11.69 7.59
C PHE A 6 13.57 12.08 6.12
N ASP A 7 14.38 13.00 5.58
CA ASP A 7 14.30 13.40 4.18
C ASP A 7 14.59 12.22 3.23
N GLU A 8 15.60 11.40 3.55
CA GLU A 8 15.91 10.18 2.79
C GLU A 8 14.76 9.15 2.76
N MET A 9 14.02 9.01 3.86
CA MET A 9 12.84 8.13 3.92
C MET A 9 11.70 8.67 3.05
N ILE A 10 11.44 9.98 3.08
CA ILE A 10 10.42 10.61 2.22
C ILE A 10 10.78 10.44 0.75
N ASP A 11 12.02 10.73 0.37
CA ASP A 11 12.51 10.59 -1.01
C ASP A 11 12.35 9.16 -1.51
N THR A 12 12.63 8.16 -0.68
CA THR A 12 12.49 6.74 -1.03
C THR A 12 11.05 6.40 -1.38
N VAL A 13 10.08 6.83 -0.56
CA VAL A 13 8.65 6.53 -0.79
C VAL A 13 8.06 7.37 -1.92
N GLN A 14 8.56 8.58 -2.16
CA GLN A 14 8.17 9.37 -3.33
C GLN A 14 8.65 8.74 -4.64
N ARG A 15 9.86 8.17 -4.66
CA ARG A 15 10.44 7.49 -5.82
C ARG A 15 9.89 6.10 -6.08
N ALA A 16 9.08 5.55 -5.16
CA ALA A 16 8.40 4.28 -5.38
C ALA A 16 7.61 4.30 -6.69
N THR A 17 7.88 3.30 -7.54
CA THR A 17 7.16 3.14 -8.81
C THR A 17 5.85 2.43 -8.49
N CYS A 18 4.79 3.22 -8.32
CA CYS A 18 3.44 2.71 -8.07
C CYS A 18 2.63 2.68 -9.36
N MET A 19 1.78 1.66 -9.48
CA MET A 19 0.78 1.54 -10.53
C MET A 19 -0.60 1.37 -9.91
N GLN A 20 -1.60 2.00 -10.52
CA GLN A 20 -2.98 1.80 -10.14
C GLN A 20 -3.40 0.36 -10.49
N ILE A 21 -4.19 -0.27 -9.62
CA ILE A 21 -4.77 -1.58 -9.94
C ILE A 21 -5.69 -1.47 -11.17
N ASN A 22 -5.66 -2.50 -12.02
CA ASN A 22 -6.47 -2.55 -13.24
C ASN A 22 -7.84 -3.21 -13.02
N GLU A 23 -8.71 -3.14 -14.03
CA GLU A 23 -10.07 -3.69 -13.93
C GLU A 23 -10.10 -5.20 -13.67
N LYS A 24 -9.16 -5.96 -14.25
CA LYS A 24 -9.07 -7.41 -14.02
C LYS A 24 -8.70 -7.73 -12.56
N GLN A 25 -7.78 -6.97 -11.98
CA GLN A 25 -7.42 -7.08 -10.56
C GLN A 25 -8.61 -6.71 -9.66
N LYS A 26 -9.36 -5.63 -9.98
CA LYS A 26 -10.57 -5.24 -9.25
C LYS A 26 -11.65 -6.33 -9.30
N GLU A 27 -11.89 -6.91 -10.47
CA GLU A 27 -12.83 -8.03 -10.63
C GLU A 27 -12.41 -9.24 -9.79
N ALA A 28 -11.11 -9.54 -9.72
CA ALA A 28 -10.59 -10.61 -8.88
C ALA A 28 -10.84 -10.35 -7.38
N PHE A 29 -10.68 -9.11 -6.90
CA PHE A 29 -11.04 -8.75 -5.52
C PHE A 29 -12.53 -8.95 -5.26
N LYS A 30 -13.38 -8.51 -6.20
CA LYS A 30 -14.83 -8.67 -6.08
C LYS A 30 -15.23 -10.14 -6.00
N GLN A 31 -14.63 -11.00 -6.82
CA GLN A 31 -14.95 -12.44 -6.82
C GLN A 31 -14.45 -13.15 -5.54
N LYS A 32 -13.27 -12.79 -5.03
CA LYS A 32 -12.65 -13.48 -3.89
C LYS A 32 -13.13 -12.97 -2.54
N TYR A 33 -13.37 -11.67 -2.42
CA TYR A 33 -13.61 -11.00 -1.15
C TYR A 33 -14.92 -10.19 -1.11
N ASP A 34 -15.68 -10.12 -2.20
CA ASP A 34 -16.82 -9.20 -2.36
C ASP A 34 -16.45 -7.74 -2.03
N PHE A 35 -15.25 -7.35 -2.50
CA PHE A 35 -14.59 -6.09 -2.17
C PHE A 35 -14.12 -5.40 -3.45
N GLU A 36 -14.37 -4.09 -3.57
CA GLU A 36 -13.99 -3.28 -4.73
C GLU A 36 -12.97 -2.20 -4.30
N PRO A 37 -11.68 -2.55 -4.23
CA PRO A 37 -10.67 -1.60 -3.76
C PRO A 37 -10.29 -0.54 -4.79
N GLU A 38 -9.78 0.58 -4.30
CA GLU A 38 -9.14 1.62 -5.11
C GLU A 38 -7.80 2.02 -4.49
N PHE A 39 -6.69 1.55 -5.08
CA PHE A 39 -5.35 1.88 -4.60
C PHE A 39 -4.32 1.78 -5.72
N GLU A 40 -3.16 2.38 -5.47
CA GLU A 40 -1.93 2.10 -6.19
C GLU A 40 -1.02 1.22 -5.35
N TYR A 41 -0.26 0.37 -6.02
CA TYR A 41 0.70 -0.51 -5.39
C TYR A 41 2.02 -0.49 -6.15
N GLY A 42 3.12 -0.74 -5.45
CA GLY A 42 4.44 -0.76 -6.05
C GLY A 42 5.51 -1.18 -5.06
N ARG A 43 6.76 -1.04 -5.50
CA ARG A 43 7.92 -1.21 -4.62
C ARG A 43 8.79 0.05 -4.65
N ASP A 44 9.42 0.35 -3.53
CA ASP A 44 10.46 1.37 -3.48
C ASP A 44 11.84 0.82 -3.87
N GLU A 45 12.86 1.69 -3.88
CA GLU A 45 14.24 1.34 -4.25
C GLU A 45 14.87 0.30 -3.31
N LYS A 46 14.31 0.09 -2.11
CA LYS A 46 14.77 -0.88 -1.11
C LYS A 46 14.01 -2.21 -1.18
N GLY A 47 13.05 -2.33 -2.10
CA GLY A 47 12.22 -3.54 -2.23
C GLY A 47 11.00 -3.56 -1.32
N HIS A 48 10.77 -2.51 -0.52
CA HIS A 48 9.64 -2.43 0.39
C HIS A 48 8.34 -2.28 -0.40
N TYR A 49 7.27 -2.83 0.15
CA TYR A 49 5.95 -2.78 -0.46
C TYR A 49 5.29 -1.44 -0.19
N VAL A 50 4.85 -0.76 -1.24
CA VAL A 50 4.21 0.56 -1.12
C VAL A 50 2.76 0.49 -1.55
N ILE A 51 1.86 0.98 -0.70
CA ILE A 51 0.43 1.16 -0.99
C ILE A 51 0.10 2.64 -0.88
N ARG A 52 -0.58 3.18 -1.90
CA ARG A 52 -1.13 4.54 -1.90
C ARG A 52 -2.63 4.48 -2.10
N THR A 53 -3.38 5.06 -1.18
CA THR A 53 -4.85 5.05 -1.24
C THR A 53 -5.45 6.11 -0.32
N SER A 54 -6.78 6.18 -0.20
CA SER A 54 -7.42 6.95 0.86
C SER A 54 -7.28 6.22 2.21
N LYS A 55 -7.21 6.97 3.32
CA LYS A 55 -7.15 6.39 4.67
C LYS A 55 -8.31 5.42 4.92
N LYS A 56 -9.52 5.78 4.48
CA LYS A 56 -10.71 4.93 4.58
C LYS A 56 -10.51 3.59 3.85
N MET A 57 -9.99 3.64 2.63
CA MET A 57 -9.74 2.43 1.83
C MET A 57 -8.62 1.57 2.44
N LEU A 58 -7.57 2.18 3.01
CA LEU A 58 -6.57 1.42 3.76
C LEU A 58 -7.19 0.66 4.94
N GLU A 59 -8.08 1.30 5.71
CA GLU A 59 -8.79 0.65 6.83
C GLU A 59 -9.67 -0.51 6.36
N GLU A 60 -10.34 -0.38 5.21
CA GLU A 60 -11.09 -1.48 4.57
C GLU A 60 -10.15 -2.62 4.14
N MET A 61 -9.04 -2.30 3.48
CA MET A 61 -8.02 -3.29 3.09
C MET A 61 -7.44 -4.03 4.30
N GLU A 62 -7.16 -3.34 5.40
CA GLU A 62 -6.69 -3.95 6.65
C GLU A 62 -7.69 -4.95 7.23
N PHE A 63 -8.98 -4.72 7.03
CA PHE A 63 -10.04 -5.63 7.45
C PHE A 63 -10.16 -6.84 6.51
N TYR A 64 -10.29 -6.61 5.20
CA TYR A 64 -10.53 -7.67 4.21
C TYR A 64 -9.31 -8.54 3.94
N LEU A 65 -8.11 -7.95 4.00
CA LEU A 65 -6.85 -8.60 3.63
C LEU A 65 -5.96 -8.89 4.84
N ALA A 66 -6.47 -8.62 6.06
CA ALA A 66 -5.75 -8.83 7.31
C ALA A 66 -4.43 -8.04 7.45
N LEU A 67 -4.25 -6.94 6.68
CA LEU A 67 -3.03 -6.11 6.72
C LEU A 67 -2.77 -5.47 8.08
N LYS A 68 -3.77 -5.42 8.97
CA LYS A 68 -3.60 -4.94 10.35
C LYS A 68 -2.52 -5.70 11.13
N TYR A 69 -2.24 -6.95 10.76
CA TYR A 69 -1.19 -7.77 11.39
C TYR A 69 0.22 -7.42 10.89
N ASP A 70 0.33 -6.75 9.75
CA ASP A 70 1.60 -6.29 9.18
C ASP A 70 1.94 -4.85 9.61
N ARG A 71 1.14 -4.23 10.48
CA ARG A 71 1.35 -2.85 10.96
C ARG A 71 2.68 -2.65 11.67
N ASP A 72 3.17 -3.67 12.37
CA ASP A 72 4.48 -3.62 13.04
C ASP A 72 5.65 -3.62 12.04
N GLY A 73 5.38 -4.00 10.78
CA GLY A 73 6.32 -3.93 9.67
C GLY A 73 6.22 -2.66 8.82
N VAL A 74 5.47 -1.64 9.27
CA VAL A 74 5.38 -0.36 8.56
C VAL A 74 6.63 0.47 8.83
N ASP A 75 7.44 0.67 7.79
CA ASP A 75 8.65 1.50 7.85
C ASP A 75 8.33 3.00 7.69
N LEU A 76 7.31 3.32 6.90
CA LEU A 76 6.87 4.70 6.72
C LEU A 76 5.35 4.79 6.55
N TYR A 77 4.75 5.74 7.25
CA TYR A 77 3.34 6.12 7.09
C TYR A 77 3.26 7.62 6.86
N MET A 78 2.91 8.01 5.63
CA MET A 78 2.63 9.41 5.28
C MET A 78 1.13 9.60 5.11
N GLN A 79 0.62 10.74 5.57
CA GLN A 79 -0.76 11.15 5.34
C GLN A 79 -0.83 12.61 4.90
N ALA A 80 -1.76 12.91 4.01
CA ALA A 80 -2.06 14.27 3.57
C ALA A 80 -3.57 14.42 3.34
N GLU A 81 -4.12 15.58 3.66
CA GLU A 81 -5.50 15.93 3.31
C GLU A 81 -5.51 16.66 1.97
N ILE A 82 -6.27 16.13 1.00
CA ILE A 82 -6.46 16.70 -0.33
C ILE A 82 -7.95 16.74 -0.58
N ASP A 83 -8.51 17.92 -0.88
CA ASP A 83 -9.94 18.12 -1.14
C ASP A 83 -10.88 17.52 -0.06
N GLY A 84 -10.45 17.56 1.21
CA GLY A 84 -11.21 17.02 2.34
C GLY A 84 -11.12 15.50 2.51
N ILE A 85 -10.28 14.82 1.72
CA ILE A 85 -10.02 13.38 1.79
C ILE A 85 -8.61 13.17 2.34
N PHE A 86 -8.49 12.32 3.36
CA PHE A 86 -7.18 11.88 3.86
C PHE A 86 -6.63 10.80 2.93
N HIS A 87 -5.53 11.10 2.25
CA HIS A 87 -4.73 10.17 1.48
C HIS A 87 -3.55 9.68 2.29
N VAL A 88 -3.14 8.44 2.04
CA VAL A 88 -2.03 7.78 2.72
C VAL A 88 -1.08 7.14 1.72
N SER A 89 0.20 7.16 2.06
CA SER A 89 1.25 6.39 1.39
C SER A 89 1.97 5.60 2.47
N VAL A 90 1.86 4.28 2.39
CA VAL A 90 2.39 3.36 3.41
C VAL A 90 3.44 2.48 2.79
N SER A 91 4.62 2.43 3.39
CA SER A 91 5.71 1.52 3.04
C SER A 91 5.84 0.45 4.12
N TYR A 92 5.79 -0.81 3.70
CA TYR A 92 5.94 -1.99 4.54
C TYR A 92 7.25 -2.68 4.20
N GLY A 93 7.98 -3.11 5.22
CA GLY A 93 9.20 -3.88 5.06
C GLY A 93 8.96 -5.20 4.31
N GLU A 94 10.06 -5.83 3.88
CA GLU A 94 10.01 -7.02 3.02
C GLU A 94 9.31 -8.22 3.68
N ASP A 95 9.32 -8.29 5.02
CA ASP A 95 8.76 -9.41 5.80
C ASP A 95 7.24 -9.36 6.01
N ALA A 96 6.54 -8.37 5.42
CA ALA A 96 5.09 -8.20 5.55
C ALA A 96 4.32 -9.29 4.78
N LEU A 97 3.98 -10.39 5.45
CA LEU A 97 3.45 -11.61 4.83
C LEU A 97 2.12 -11.40 4.08
N HIS A 98 1.17 -10.65 4.64
CA HIS A 98 -0.12 -10.40 3.98
C HIS A 98 0.05 -9.45 2.79
N LEU A 99 1.00 -8.51 2.87
CA LEU A 99 1.42 -7.67 1.73
C LEU A 99 2.06 -8.51 0.61
N GLN A 100 2.89 -9.50 0.94
CA GLN A 100 3.43 -10.43 -0.05
C GLN A 100 2.32 -11.19 -0.78
N GLU A 101 1.35 -11.74 -0.03
CA GLU A 101 0.19 -12.43 -0.59
C GLU A 101 -0.67 -11.52 -1.48
N LEU A 102 -0.89 -10.27 -1.05
CA LEU A 102 -1.58 -9.25 -1.83
C LEU A 102 -0.87 -8.97 -3.15
N PHE A 103 0.45 -8.75 -3.12
CA PHE A 103 1.23 -8.46 -4.32
C PHE A 103 1.26 -9.66 -5.27
N GLN A 104 1.41 -10.88 -4.74
CA GLN A 104 1.34 -12.10 -5.53
C GLN A 104 -0.03 -12.25 -6.22
N PHE A 105 -1.12 -12.01 -5.47
CA PHE A 105 -2.48 -12.01 -6.01
C PHE A 105 -2.66 -10.98 -7.14
N LEU A 106 -2.09 -9.77 -6.99
CA LEU A 106 -2.14 -8.74 -8.02
C LEU A 106 -1.37 -9.14 -9.28
N GLU A 107 -0.19 -9.75 -9.15
CA GLU A 107 0.61 -10.23 -10.29
C GLU A 107 -0.06 -11.37 -11.05
N GLU A 108 -0.71 -12.30 -10.35
CA GLU A 108 -1.48 -13.39 -10.97
C GLU A 108 -2.68 -12.90 -11.78
N ASN A 109 -3.19 -11.70 -11.44
CA ASN A 109 -4.38 -11.12 -12.03
C ASN A 109 -4.10 -9.88 -12.90
N LYS A 110 -2.85 -9.66 -13.33
CA LYS A 110 -2.46 -8.57 -14.24
C LYS A 110 -3.17 -8.64 -15.60
#